data_AF-A0AAU4WIC7-F1
#
_entry.id   AF-A0AAU4WIC7-F1
#
_cell.length_a   1.000
_cell.length_b   1.000
_cell.length_c   1.000
_cell.angle_alpha   90.00
_cell.angle_beta   90.00
_cell.angle_gamma   90.00
#
_symmetry.space_group_name_H-M   'P 1'
#
loop_
_entity.id
_entity.type
_entity.pdbx_description
1 polymer ?
#
loop_
_entity_poly.entity_id
_entity_poly.type
_entity_poly.pdbx_seq_one_letter_code
_entity_poly.pdbx_strand_id
1 'polypeptide(L)' 'MPESKPMHCHTCKGKDRPHRPLNKAEREWLKKTRGQKNADGYFLCTEEGCRHPRTTFKKNPFADEFRIPDVD' A
#
# COMPACT_ATOMS: atom_id res chain seq x y z
N MET A 1 -4.83 14.73 7.55
CA MET A 1 -4.54 13.29 7.40
C MET A 1 -4.83 12.90 5.97
N PRO A 2 -4.02 12.08 5.29
CA PRO A 2 -4.32 11.68 3.92
C PRO A 2 -5.67 10.95 3.87
N GLU A 3 -6.57 11.40 3.01
CA GLU A 3 -7.90 10.81 2.87
C GLU A 3 -7.78 9.35 2.37
N SER A 4 -8.46 8.44 3.07
CA SER A 4 -8.55 7.04 2.68
C SER A 4 -9.67 6.87 1.66
N LYS A 5 -9.42 6.10 0.61
CA LYS A 5 -10.39 5.79 -0.45
C LYS A 5 -10.78 4.31 -0.40
N PRO A 6 -12.05 3.96 -0.63
CA PRO A 6 -12.48 2.58 -0.70
C PRO A 6 -11.89 1.91 -1.95
N MET A 7 -11.20 0.80 -1.73
CA MET A 7 -10.43 0.11 -2.76
C MET A 7 -10.36 -1.39 -2.45
N HIS A 8 -10.25 -2.19 -3.51
CA HIS A 8 -10.04 -3.63 -3.34
C HIS A 8 -8.67 -3.92 -2.71
N CYS A 9 -8.67 -4.71 -1.63
CA CYS A 9 -7.46 -5.24 -0.99
C CYS A 9 -7.34 -6.74 -1.28
N HIS A 10 -6.16 -7.15 -1.74
CA HIS A 10 -5.88 -8.56 -2.02
C HIS A 10 -5.84 -9.40 -0.74
N THR A 11 -5.13 -8.94 0.29
CA THR A 11 -4.96 -9.65 1.57
C THR A 11 -6.27 -9.75 2.36
N CYS A 12 -7.03 -8.66 2.49
CA CYS A 12 -8.32 -8.68 3.19
C CYS A 12 -9.45 -9.32 2.36
N LYS A 13 -9.18 -9.74 1.11
CA LYS A 13 -10.15 -10.26 0.13
C LYS A 13 -11.45 -9.44 0.01
N GLY A 14 -11.37 -8.11 0.16
CA GLY A 14 -12.53 -7.20 0.17
C GLY A 14 -12.45 -6.14 -0.93
N LYS A 15 -13.58 -5.66 -1.44
CA LYS A 15 -13.66 -4.67 -2.54
C LYS A 15 -13.66 -3.21 -2.07
N ASP A 16 -14.09 -2.95 -0.85
CA ASP A 16 -14.29 -1.60 -0.31
C ASP A 16 -13.47 -1.38 0.97
N ARG A 17 -12.19 -1.77 0.94
CA ARG A 17 -11.29 -1.58 2.08
C ARG A 17 -10.69 -0.17 2.05
N PRO A 18 -10.51 0.48 3.20
CA PRO A 18 -9.91 1.81 3.25
C PRO A 18 -8.43 1.72 2.83
N HIS A 19 -8.05 2.50 1.83
CA HIS A 19 -6.66 2.66 1.44
C HIS A 19 -6.27 4.13 1.36
N ARG A 20 -5.11 4.48 1.91
CA ARG A 20 -4.56 5.83 1.81
C ARG A 20 -3.33 5.85 0.91
N PRO A 21 -2.96 6.99 0.31
CA PRO A 21 -1.64 7.13 -0.30
C PRO A 21 -0.52 6.91 0.73
N LEU A 22 0.62 6.44 0.27
CA LEU A 22 1.83 6.31 1.09
C LEU A 22 2.32 7.69 1.55
N ASN A 23 2.80 7.76 2.79
CA ASN A 23 3.48 8.92 3.32
C ASN A 23 4.91 9.02 2.71
N LYS A 24 5.68 10.06 3.09
CA LYS A 24 7.04 10.21 2.56
C LYS A 24 7.96 9.06 2.98
N ALA A 25 8.00 8.70 4.26
CA ALA A 25 8.86 7.65 4.79
C ALA A 25 8.55 6.28 4.16
N GLU A 26 7.28 5.92 4.03
CA GLU A 26 6.82 4.68 3.39
C GLU A 26 7.20 4.63 1.91
N ARG A 27 7.10 5.75 1.18
CA ARG A 27 7.56 5.84 -0.22
C ARG A 27 9.05 5.61 -0.31
N GLU A 28 9.84 6.27 0.52
CA GLU A 28 11.30 6.11 0.51
C GLU A 28 11.71 4.69 0.89
N TRP A 29 11.05 4.10 1.89
CA TRP A 29 11.26 2.72 2.29
C TRP A 29 10.92 1.74 1.15
N LEU A 30 9.79 1.96 0.45
CA LEU A 30 9.40 1.13 -0.70
C LEU A 30 10.42 1.22 -1.84
N LYS A 31 10.89 2.44 -2.15
CA LYS A 31 11.92 2.68 -3.18
C LYS A 31 13.22 1.98 -2.82
N LYS A 32 13.68 2.11 -1.57
CA LYS A 32 14.93 1.51 -1.08
C LYS A 32 14.87 -0.02 -0.99
N THR A 33 13.77 -0.56 -0.49
CA THR A 33 13.65 -2.01 -0.19
C THR A 33 13.23 -2.83 -1.40
N ARG A 34 12.35 -2.31 -2.26
CA ARG A 34 11.81 -3.04 -3.42
C ARG A 34 12.29 -2.50 -4.77
N GLY A 35 13.20 -1.52 -4.78
CA GLY A 35 13.76 -0.95 -6.01
C GLY A 35 12.73 -0.27 -6.90
N GLN A 36 11.58 0.14 -6.34
CA GLN A 36 10.54 0.83 -7.11
C GLN A 36 11.05 2.21 -7.53
N LYS A 37 11.03 2.52 -8.84
CA LYS A 37 11.43 3.84 -9.35
C LYS A 37 10.45 4.95 -8.95
N ASN A 38 9.16 4.62 -8.86
CA ASN A 38 8.09 5.53 -8.47
C ASN A 38 7.18 4.85 -7.43
N ALA A 39 6.94 5.54 -6.30
CA ALA A 39 6.11 5.06 -5.20
C ALA A 39 4.87 5.94 -4.96
N ASP A 40 4.66 6.99 -5.75
CA ASP A 40 3.56 7.95 -5.57
C ASP A 40 2.19 7.41 -5.98
N GLY A 41 2.16 6.38 -6.84
CA GLY A 41 0.93 5.68 -7.24
C GLY A 41 0.53 4.53 -6.32
N TYR A 42 1.18 4.38 -5.18
CA TYR A 42 0.89 3.31 -4.22
C TYR A 42 -0.11 3.77 -3.15
N PHE A 43 -1.01 2.86 -2.84
CA PHE A 43 -2.02 2.98 -1.80
C PHE A 43 -1.85 1.83 -0.81
N LEU A 44 -1.92 2.15 0.48
CA LEU A 44 -1.78 1.21 1.57
C LEU A 44 -3.13 0.96 2.22
N CYS A 45 -3.48 -0.32 2.38
CA CYS A 45 -4.65 -0.70 3.17
C CYS A 45 -4.43 -0.31 4.64
N THR A 46 -5.39 0.41 5.22
CA THR A 46 -5.34 0.88 6.62
C THR A 46 -6.15 0.02 7.58
N GLU A 47 -6.73 -1.09 7.10
CA GLU A 47 -7.31 -2.11 7.98
C GLU A 47 -6.24 -2.62 8.96
N GLU A 48 -6.66 -2.87 10.19
CA GLU A 48 -5.76 -3.31 11.27
C GLU A 48 -4.94 -4.53 10.84
N GLY A 49 -3.61 -4.39 10.94
CA GLY A 49 -2.65 -5.46 10.61
C GLY A 49 -2.50 -5.79 9.12
N CYS A 50 -3.26 -5.19 8.20
CA CYS A 50 -3.17 -5.53 6.77
C CYS A 50 -1.94 -4.90 6.12
N ARG A 51 -1.90 -3.56 6.04
CA ARG A 51 -0.79 -2.79 5.44
C ARG A 51 -0.33 -3.33 4.08
N HIS A 52 -1.24 -3.92 3.31
CA HIS A 52 -0.96 -4.42 1.97
C HIS A 52 -0.89 -3.23 1.01
N PRO A 53 0.21 -3.06 0.26
CA PRO A 53 0.31 -2.02 -0.74
C PRO A 53 -0.28 -2.50 -2.07
N ARG A 54 -0.96 -1.57 -2.74
CA ARG A 54 -1.44 -1.76 -4.10
C ARG A 54 -1.19 -0.50 -4.92
N THR A 55 -1.35 -0.61 -6.23
CA THR A 55 -1.46 0.57 -7.09
C THR A 55 -2.88 0.69 -7.64
N THR A 56 -3.17 1.76 -8.37
CA THR A 56 -4.43 1.90 -9.10
C THR A 56 -4.66 0.71 -10.05
N PHE A 57 -3.61 0.28 -10.76
CA PHE A 57 -3.70 -0.75 -11.79
C PHE A 57 -3.44 -2.18 -11.28
N LYS A 58 -2.59 -2.35 -10.26
CA LYS A 58 -2.23 -3.67 -9.71
C LYS A 58 -2.73 -3.82 -8.28
N LYS A 59 -3.65 -4.76 -8.08
CA LYS A 59 -4.19 -5.15 -6.76
C LYS A 59 -3.13 -5.83 -5.88
N ASN A 60 -2.21 -6.55 -6.51
CA ASN A 60 -1.03 -7.11 -5.87
C ASN A 60 0.20 -6.80 -6.75
N PRO A 61 0.95 -5.72 -6.45
CA PRO A 61 2.09 -5.31 -7.27
C PRO A 61 3.33 -6.18 -7.07
N PHE A 62 3.37 -6.98 -5.98
CA PHE A 62 4.47 -7.86 -5.64
C PHE A 62 4.01 -9.32 -5.70
N ALA A 63 4.90 -10.24 -6.10
CA ALA A 63 4.54 -11.65 -6.21
C ALA A 63 4.32 -12.29 -4.82
N ASP A 64 5.12 -11.88 -3.84
CA ASP A 64 5.07 -12.38 -2.46
C ASP A 64 4.12 -11.58 -1.57
N GLU A 65 3.69 -12.19 -0.46
CA GLU A 65 3.01 -11.47 0.63
C GLU A 65 3.94 -10.37 1.16
N PHE A 66 3.59 -9.13 0.87
CA PHE A 66 4.39 -7.96 1.22
C PHE A 66 3.54 -6.94 1.94
N ARG A 67 4.05 -6.46 3.08
CA ARG A 67 3.41 -5.43 3.90
C ARG A 67 4.41 -4.30 4.11
N ILE A 68 3.92 -3.07 4.00
CA ILE A 68 4.75 -1.91 4.36
C ILE A 68 4.78 -1.84 5.90
N PRO A 69 5.96 -1.79 6.54
CA PRO A 69 6.06 -1.64 7.99
C PRO A 69 5.50 -0.30 8.45
N ASP A 70 5.20 -0.20 9.74
CA ASP A 70 4.97 1.09 10.36
C ASP A 70 6.30 1.79 10.55
N VAL A 71 6.59 2.67 9.59
CA VAL A 71 7.72 3.59 9.65
C VAL A 71 7.14 4.95 10.04
N ASP A 72 7.19 5.20 11.35
CA ASP A 72 6.90 6.51 11.95
C ASP A 72 8.04 7.50 11.63
#